data_AF-W8CAN8-F1
#
_entry.id   AF-W8CAN8-F1
#
_cell.length_a   1.000
_cell.length_b   1.000
_cell.length_c   1.000
_cell.angle_alpha   90.00
_cell.angle_beta   90.00
_cell.angle_gamma   90.00
#
_symmetry.space_group_name_H-M   'P 1'
#
loop_
_entity.id
_entity.type
_entity.pdbx_description
1 polymer ?
#
loop_
_entity_poly.entity_id
_entity_poly.type
_entity_poly.pdbx_seq_one_letter_code
_entity_poly.pdbx_strand_id
1 'polypeptide(L)'
;GDMDIEQVERNGLLAESKRWPNNVVYYRINETFDAAHVGHILRGMQMIEEVSCIQFKPAPDDIETYIHVIGEPTGCHSKVGYLGKLQTVNLQIDPLDKGCFRLGTIIHELLHSLGFHHQQSTWNRDEFVIIAEENIKEGKEGNFKKRDATVVSDFDTEYDYGSVLHYSAKAFSKNGEDTIIPLKVTDTVIGQRLGMSRTDIDKLNVMYKCPIKI
;
A
#
# COMPACT_ATOMS: atom_id res chain seq x y z
N GLY A 1 9.85 6.35 -4.08
CA GLY A 1 9.24 5.03 -4.24
C GLY A 1 7.85 5.25 -4.78
N ASP A 2 6.93 4.42 -4.30
CA ASP A 2 5.50 4.38 -4.56
C ASP A 2 4.66 5.10 -3.46
N MET A 3 5.30 5.65 -2.43
CA MET A 3 4.64 6.57 -1.49
C MET A 3 5.07 8.01 -1.77
N ASP A 4 4.10 8.91 -1.95
CA ASP A 4 4.34 10.35 -2.03
C ASP A 4 4.37 10.98 -0.63
N ILE A 5 5.50 10.87 0.05
CA ILE A 5 5.61 11.11 1.49
C ILE A 5 5.67 12.62 1.83
N GLU A 6 4.77 13.11 2.69
CA GLU A 6 5.11 14.14 3.68
C GLU A 6 5.63 13.41 4.93
N GLN A 7 6.78 13.84 5.49
CA GLN A 7 7.58 13.12 6.49
C GLN A 7 6.77 12.55 7.68
N VAL A 8 6.42 11.25 7.73
CA VAL A 8 5.92 10.60 8.97
C VAL A 8 5.90 9.06 8.95
N GLU A 9 5.67 8.38 10.10
CA GLU A 9 6.32 7.11 10.43
C GLU A 9 5.47 5.86 10.98
N ARG A 10 5.34 4.73 10.19
CA ARG A 10 5.19 3.20 10.36
C ARG A 10 3.97 2.61 9.61
N ASN A 11 3.59 1.33 9.68
CA ASN A 11 2.65 0.70 8.71
C ASN A 11 1.13 0.69 8.99
N GLY A 12 0.49 1.88 9.11
CA GLY A 12 -0.89 2.07 9.58
C GLY A 12 -1.09 3.34 10.43
N LEU A 13 -1.40 4.50 9.84
CA LEU A 13 -1.51 5.79 10.54
C LEU A 13 -2.37 5.69 11.84
N LEU A 14 -1.75 5.98 13.00
CA LEU A 14 -2.43 5.93 14.31
C LEU A 14 -3.57 6.94 14.40
N ALA A 15 -3.34 8.13 13.85
CA ALA A 15 -4.30 9.22 13.92
C ALA A 15 -5.62 8.84 13.23
N GLU A 16 -6.71 8.79 14.00
CA GLU A 16 -8.05 8.51 13.44
C GLU A 16 -8.45 9.54 12.38
N SER A 17 -7.92 10.77 12.44
CA SER A 17 -8.11 11.82 11.42
C SER A 17 -7.51 11.48 10.06
N LYS A 18 -6.64 10.46 9.98
CA LYS A 18 -6.05 9.94 8.74
C LYS A 18 -6.78 8.71 8.20
N ARG A 19 -7.87 8.30 8.84
CA ARG A 19 -8.75 7.22 8.35
C ARG A 19 -9.88 7.84 7.55
N TRP A 20 -10.35 7.09 6.56
CA TRP A 20 -11.50 7.53 5.77
C TRP A 20 -12.77 7.57 6.64
N PRO A 21 -13.52 8.69 6.64
CA PRO A 21 -14.75 8.82 7.42
C PRO A 21 -15.77 7.75 7.08
N ASN A 22 -16.39 7.15 8.10
CA ASN A 22 -17.38 6.08 7.96
C ASN A 22 -16.89 4.86 7.16
N ASN A 23 -15.58 4.68 7.05
CA ASN A 23 -14.94 3.61 6.26
C ASN A 23 -15.30 3.68 4.77
N VAL A 24 -15.75 4.85 4.28
CA VAL A 24 -16.12 5.08 2.88
C VAL A 24 -15.00 5.82 2.15
N VAL A 25 -14.48 5.20 1.10
CA VAL A 25 -13.54 5.81 0.16
C VAL A 25 -14.32 6.21 -1.09
N TYR A 26 -14.54 7.51 -1.27
CA TYR A 26 -15.08 8.01 -2.53
C TYR A 26 -14.00 7.97 -3.61
N TYR A 27 -14.34 7.58 -4.84
CA TYR A 27 -13.40 7.50 -5.95
C TYR A 27 -13.95 8.10 -7.25
N ARG A 28 -13.03 8.59 -8.08
CA ARG A 28 -13.25 8.82 -9.52
C ARG A 28 -12.12 8.17 -10.29
N ILE A 29 -12.42 7.63 -11.47
CA ILE A 29 -11.43 7.02 -12.36
C ILE A 29 -11.31 7.90 -13.58
N ASN A 30 -10.08 8.25 -13.95
CA ASN A 30 -9.82 9.08 -15.12
C ASN A 30 -10.29 8.39 -16.41
N GLU A 31 -10.79 9.16 -17.36
CA GLU A 31 -11.31 8.65 -18.64
C GLU A 31 -10.22 8.07 -19.55
N THR A 32 -8.94 8.24 -19.21
CA THR A 32 -7.81 7.63 -19.94
C THR A 32 -7.78 6.10 -19.86
N PHE A 33 -8.41 5.50 -18.85
CA PHE A 33 -8.47 4.04 -18.71
C PHE A 33 -9.57 3.44 -19.59
N ASP A 34 -9.23 2.39 -20.33
CA ASP A 34 -10.25 1.59 -21.03
C ASP A 34 -11.10 0.75 -20.05
N ALA A 35 -12.19 0.17 -20.57
CA ALA A 35 -13.13 -0.61 -19.77
C ALA A 35 -12.47 -1.82 -19.05
N ALA A 36 -11.42 -2.42 -19.62
CA ALA A 36 -10.76 -3.58 -19.03
C ALA A 36 -9.85 -3.19 -17.86
N HIS A 37 -9.15 -2.06 -17.99
CA HIS A 37 -8.37 -1.45 -16.91
C HIS A 37 -9.28 -0.94 -15.79
N VAL A 38 -10.40 -0.27 -16.12
CA VAL A 38 -11.43 0.10 -15.14
C VAL A 38 -11.92 -1.15 -14.40
N GLY A 39 -12.19 -2.24 -15.10
CA GLY A 39 -12.57 -3.52 -14.49
C GLY A 39 -11.55 -4.05 -13.47
N HIS A 40 -10.25 -3.94 -13.74
CA HIS A 40 -9.19 -4.33 -12.80
C HIS A 40 -9.11 -3.42 -11.57
N ILE A 41 -9.26 -2.11 -11.77
CA ILE A 41 -9.30 -1.14 -10.66
C ILE A 41 -10.46 -1.46 -9.72
N LEU A 42 -11.65 -1.65 -10.29
CA LEU A 42 -12.85 -2.00 -9.53
C LEU A 42 -12.72 -3.37 -8.86
N ARG A 43 -12.08 -4.36 -9.50
CA ARG A 43 -11.82 -5.66 -8.87
C ARG A 43 -10.88 -5.53 -7.68
N GLY A 44 -9.82 -4.72 -7.77
CA GLY A 44 -8.92 -4.45 -6.65
C GLY A 44 -9.64 -3.82 -5.46
N MET A 45 -10.53 -2.85 -5.71
CA MET A 45 -11.41 -2.27 -4.69
C MET A 45 -12.29 -3.35 -4.05
N GLN A 46 -12.99 -4.14 -4.86
CA GLN A 46 -13.89 -5.20 -4.39
C GLN A 46 -13.17 -6.23 -3.51
N MET A 47 -11.94 -6.63 -3.85
CA MET A 47 -11.16 -7.59 -3.06
C MET A 47 -10.88 -7.08 -1.63
N ILE A 48 -10.73 -5.77 -1.44
CA ILE A 48 -10.60 -5.15 -0.11
C ILE A 48 -11.94 -5.16 0.63
N GLU A 49 -13.05 -4.86 -0.05
CA GLU A 49 -14.40 -4.87 0.55
C GLU A 49 -14.83 -6.28 1.00
N GLU A 50 -14.47 -7.31 0.24
CA GLU A 50 -14.80 -8.72 0.55
C GLU A 50 -14.28 -9.14 1.94
N VAL A 51 -13.09 -8.66 2.31
CA VAL A 51 -12.38 -9.06 3.54
C VAL A 51 -12.41 -8.01 4.64
N SER A 52 -13.08 -6.88 4.43
CA SER A 52 -13.14 -5.79 5.40
C SER A 52 -14.52 -5.14 5.48
N CYS A 53 -14.58 -4.01 6.18
CA CYS A 53 -15.73 -3.11 6.25
C CYS A 53 -15.52 -1.80 5.48
N ILE A 54 -14.43 -1.68 4.72
CA ILE A 54 -14.21 -0.57 3.80
C ILE A 54 -15.25 -0.64 2.69
N GLN A 55 -15.72 0.53 2.24
CA GLN A 55 -16.60 0.66 1.09
C GLN A 55 -16.01 1.65 0.08
N PHE A 56 -15.89 1.24 -1.17
CA PHE A 56 -15.54 2.13 -2.28
C PHE A 56 -16.82 2.59 -2.97
N LYS A 57 -16.99 3.90 -3.13
CA LYS A 57 -18.18 4.48 -3.79
C LYS A 57 -17.77 5.49 -4.86
N PRO A 58 -18.43 5.52 -6.02
CA PRO A 58 -18.27 6.62 -6.97
C PRO A 58 -18.52 7.95 -6.25
N ALA A 59 -17.63 8.92 -6.42
CA ALA A 59 -17.75 10.23 -5.80
C ALA A 59 -18.86 11.03 -6.52
N PRO A 60 -19.92 11.45 -5.81
CA PRO A 60 -20.89 12.44 -6.33
C PRO A 60 -20.21 13.74 -6.75
N ASP A 61 -20.87 14.54 -7.57
CA ASP A 61 -20.31 15.79 -8.12
C ASP A 61 -19.95 16.82 -7.04
N ASP A 62 -20.68 16.84 -5.93
CA ASP A 62 -20.54 17.77 -4.79
C ASP A 62 -19.51 17.32 -3.74
N ILE A 63 -18.92 16.13 -3.88
CA ILE A 63 -17.87 15.65 -2.98
C ILE A 63 -16.49 16.08 -3.48
N GLU A 64 -15.79 16.87 -2.66
CA GLU A 64 -14.42 17.34 -2.95
C GLU A 64 -13.31 16.44 -2.37
N THR A 65 -13.67 15.49 -1.50
CA THR A 65 -12.72 14.57 -0.85
C THR A 65 -12.88 13.15 -1.36
N TYR A 66 -12.04 12.76 -2.31
CA TYR A 66 -12.06 11.45 -2.96
C TYR A 66 -10.66 11.07 -3.46
N ILE A 67 -10.47 9.78 -3.77
CA ILE A 67 -9.30 9.32 -4.53
C ILE A 67 -9.58 9.49 -6.04
N HIS A 68 -8.69 10.17 -6.75
CA HIS A 68 -8.70 10.21 -8.21
C HIS A 68 -7.69 9.21 -8.74
N VAL A 69 -8.17 8.14 -9.37
CA VAL A 69 -7.32 7.16 -10.03
C VAL A 69 -6.89 7.72 -11.37
N ILE A 70 -5.59 7.92 -11.55
CA ILE A 70 -4.96 8.53 -12.73
C ILE A 70 -3.90 7.60 -13.32
N GLY A 71 -3.53 7.82 -14.59
CA GLY A 71 -2.70 6.90 -15.38
C GLY A 71 -1.42 7.53 -15.93
N GLU A 72 -0.75 8.37 -15.15
CA GLU A 72 0.49 9.04 -15.57
C GLU A 72 1.65 8.05 -15.72
N PRO A 73 2.59 8.27 -16.67
CA PRO A 73 3.72 7.38 -16.94
C PRO A 73 4.87 7.55 -15.93
N THR A 74 4.52 7.60 -14.64
CA THR A 74 5.43 7.81 -13.50
C THR A 74 5.46 6.60 -12.55
N GLY A 75 4.94 5.45 -12.99
CA GLY A 75 4.83 4.23 -12.19
C GLY A 75 3.54 4.17 -11.36
N CYS A 76 3.54 3.36 -10.30
CA CYS A 76 2.39 3.23 -9.39
C CYS A 76 2.73 3.93 -8.08
N HIS A 77 1.84 4.78 -7.57
CA HIS A 77 2.05 5.45 -6.28
C HIS A 77 0.76 6.00 -5.67
N SER A 78 0.77 6.17 -4.35
CA SER A 78 -0.30 6.83 -3.61
C SER A 78 0.20 7.64 -2.41
N LYS A 79 -0.66 8.54 -1.93
CA LYS A 79 -0.52 9.21 -0.64
C LYS A 79 -0.97 8.25 0.46
N VAL A 80 -0.35 8.35 1.64
CA VAL A 80 -0.71 7.49 2.76
C VAL A 80 -1.84 8.10 3.59
N GLY A 81 -2.97 7.39 3.65
CA GLY A 81 -4.15 7.74 4.45
C GLY A 81 -5.07 8.80 3.83
N TYR A 82 -6.12 9.13 4.58
CA TYR A 82 -7.07 10.19 4.25
C TYR A 82 -6.45 11.57 4.49
N LEU A 83 -6.46 12.42 3.46
CA LEU A 83 -5.89 13.77 3.52
C LEU A 83 -6.91 14.89 3.78
N GLY A 84 -8.21 14.58 3.83
CA GLY A 84 -9.24 15.62 3.96
C GLY A 84 -9.45 16.47 2.69
N LYS A 85 -8.91 16.04 1.56
CA LYS A 85 -8.96 16.71 0.26
C LYS A 85 -8.83 15.69 -0.86
N LEU A 86 -9.01 16.13 -2.10
CA LEU A 86 -8.64 15.37 -3.29
C LEU A 86 -7.22 14.81 -3.16
N GLN A 87 -7.07 13.50 -3.38
CA GLN A 87 -5.79 12.83 -3.42
C GLN A 87 -5.74 11.86 -4.60
N THR A 88 -4.56 11.61 -5.13
CA THR A 88 -4.39 10.76 -6.32
C THR A 88 -3.91 9.37 -5.94
N VAL A 89 -4.36 8.39 -6.71
CA VAL A 89 -3.75 7.06 -6.82
C VAL A 89 -3.30 6.94 -8.28
N ASN A 90 -1.99 6.90 -8.52
CA ASN A 90 -1.48 6.72 -9.87
C ASN A 90 -1.27 5.25 -10.18
N LEU A 91 -1.83 4.80 -11.28
CA LEU A 91 -1.64 3.48 -11.86
C LEU A 91 -1.23 3.68 -13.32
N GLN A 92 0.07 3.76 -13.59
CA GLN A 92 0.57 3.78 -14.96
C GLN A 92 -0.13 2.69 -15.80
N ILE A 93 -0.56 3.04 -17.01
CA ILE A 93 -1.31 2.16 -17.91
C ILE A 93 -0.38 1.10 -18.51
N ASP A 94 -0.06 0.09 -17.69
CA ASP A 94 0.64 -1.13 -18.07
C ASP A 94 -0.36 -2.20 -18.55
N PRO A 95 0.07 -3.19 -19.35
CA PRO A 95 -0.80 -4.31 -19.71
C PRO A 95 -1.39 -5.00 -18.47
N LEU A 96 -2.61 -5.51 -18.59
CA LEU A 96 -3.28 -6.28 -17.54
C LEU A 96 -2.38 -7.41 -17.02
N ASP A 97 -2.46 -7.66 -15.71
CA ASP A 97 -1.62 -8.61 -14.97
C ASP A 97 -0.11 -8.32 -15.00
N LYS A 98 0.30 -7.12 -15.44
CA LYS A 98 1.69 -6.66 -15.43
C LYS A 98 1.80 -5.28 -14.78
N GLY A 99 3.02 -4.93 -14.34
CA GLY A 99 3.32 -3.60 -13.83
C GLY A 99 2.35 -3.15 -12.74
N CYS A 100 1.71 -1.98 -12.95
CA CYS A 100 0.68 -1.42 -12.07
C CYS A 100 -0.68 -2.12 -12.14
N PHE A 101 -0.95 -2.90 -13.19
CA PHE A 101 -2.21 -3.62 -13.40
C PHE A 101 -2.19 -5.08 -12.97
N ARG A 102 -1.20 -5.48 -12.17
CA ARG A 102 -1.33 -6.64 -11.29
C ARG A 102 -2.33 -6.32 -10.18
N LEU A 103 -3.30 -7.20 -9.91
CA LEU A 103 -4.31 -6.98 -8.87
C LEU A 103 -3.70 -6.66 -7.50
N GLY A 104 -2.63 -7.36 -7.10
CA GLY A 104 -1.94 -7.06 -5.84
C GLY A 104 -1.23 -5.70 -5.83
N THR A 105 -0.81 -5.16 -7.00
CA THR A 105 -0.28 -3.78 -7.08
C THR A 105 -1.39 -2.75 -6.91
N ILE A 106 -2.56 -2.96 -7.53
CA ILE A 106 -3.72 -2.07 -7.32
C ILE A 106 -4.11 -2.05 -5.84
N ILE A 107 -4.20 -3.23 -5.21
CA ILE A 107 -4.46 -3.38 -3.78
C ILE A 107 -3.39 -2.67 -2.94
N HIS A 108 -2.11 -2.79 -3.30
CA HIS A 108 -1.00 -2.11 -2.63
C HIS A 108 -1.21 -0.60 -2.57
N GLU A 109 -1.49 0.04 -3.71
CA GLU A 109 -1.71 1.48 -3.77
C GLU A 109 -2.99 1.92 -3.03
N LEU A 110 -4.05 1.10 -3.08
CA LEU A 110 -5.27 1.35 -2.32
C LEU A 110 -5.02 1.24 -0.81
N LEU A 111 -4.23 0.28 -0.34
CA LEU A 111 -3.84 0.15 1.06
C LEU A 111 -3.01 1.34 1.54
N HIS A 112 -2.15 1.90 0.70
CA HIS A 112 -1.51 3.19 0.99
C HIS A 112 -2.55 4.27 1.25
N SER A 113 -3.52 4.45 0.35
CA SER A 113 -4.60 5.44 0.54
C SER A 113 -5.44 5.20 1.79
N LEU A 114 -5.49 3.96 2.30
CA LEU A 114 -6.17 3.57 3.55
C LEU A 114 -5.31 3.81 4.79
N GLY A 115 -4.05 4.19 4.66
CA GLY A 115 -3.18 4.61 5.76
C GLY A 115 -2.03 3.66 6.06
N PHE A 116 -1.80 2.64 5.24
CA PHE A 116 -0.71 1.69 5.47
C PHE A 116 0.58 2.15 4.79
N HIS A 117 1.71 2.02 5.48
CA HIS A 117 3.04 2.16 4.88
C HIS A 117 3.64 0.77 4.59
N HIS A 118 4.80 0.75 3.95
CA HIS A 118 5.47 -0.50 3.57
C HIS A 118 5.94 -1.35 4.73
N GLN A 119 5.73 -2.67 4.63
CA GLN A 119 6.11 -3.61 5.69
C GLN A 119 7.57 -3.47 6.15
N GLN A 120 8.53 -3.31 5.23
CA GLN A 120 9.96 -3.17 5.56
C GLN A 120 10.33 -1.85 6.25
N SER A 121 9.40 -0.90 6.34
CA SER A 121 9.59 0.38 7.04
C SER A 121 9.17 0.31 8.51
N THR A 122 8.65 -0.81 9.02
CA THR A 122 8.36 -0.92 10.46
C THR A 122 9.62 -0.77 11.32
N TRP A 123 9.45 -0.37 12.56
CA TRP A 123 10.52 0.03 13.47
C TRP A 123 11.43 -1.10 13.93
N ASN A 124 10.84 -2.28 14.13
CA ASN A 124 11.50 -3.51 14.54
C ASN A 124 11.96 -4.31 13.32
N ARG A 125 11.89 -3.76 12.10
CA ARG A 125 12.25 -4.50 10.88
C ARG A 125 13.67 -5.10 10.92
N ASP A 126 14.61 -4.47 11.65
CA ASP A 126 15.98 -4.97 11.78
C ASP A 126 16.06 -6.32 12.54
N GLU A 127 15.00 -6.73 13.24
CA GLU A 127 14.88 -8.07 13.83
C GLU A 127 14.49 -9.15 12.79
N PHE A 128 14.07 -8.72 11.59
CA PHE A 128 13.49 -9.59 10.56
C PHE A 128 14.21 -9.53 9.22
N VAL A 129 14.78 -8.38 8.85
CA VAL A 129 15.47 -8.17 7.57
C VAL A 129 16.73 -7.31 7.75
N ILE A 130 17.74 -7.59 6.93
CA ILE A 130 18.90 -6.71 6.73
C ILE A 130 18.64 -5.84 5.50
N ILE A 131 18.99 -4.56 5.58
CA ILE A 131 19.06 -3.67 4.42
C ILE A 131 20.52 -3.59 3.96
N ALA A 132 20.80 -4.13 2.78
CA ALA A 132 22.12 -4.06 2.14
C ALA A 132 22.25 -2.71 1.42
N GLU A 133 22.59 -1.66 2.18
CA GLU A 133 22.68 -0.29 1.68
C GLU A 133 23.66 -0.15 0.50
N GLU A 134 24.70 -0.96 0.48
CA GLU A 134 25.69 -1.03 -0.59
C GLU A 134 25.09 -1.41 -1.95
N ASN A 135 23.94 -2.09 -1.99
CA ASN A 135 23.24 -2.51 -3.21
C ASN A 135 22.18 -1.49 -3.67
N ILE A 136 21.86 -0.48 -2.85
CA ILE A 136 20.82 0.51 -3.15
C ILE A 136 21.34 1.52 -4.19
N LYS A 137 20.48 1.89 -5.15
CA LYS A 137 20.70 3.02 -6.06
C LYS A 137 20.88 4.31 -5.29
N GLU A 138 21.92 5.07 -5.64
CA GLU A 138 22.21 6.37 -5.05
C GLU A 138 20.96 7.29 -5.07
N GLY A 139 20.64 7.88 -3.92
CA GLY A 139 19.47 8.76 -3.74
C GLY A 139 18.15 8.02 -3.51
N LYS A 140 18.15 6.68 -3.37
CA LYS A 140 16.97 5.86 -3.05
C LYS A 140 16.97 5.28 -1.64
N GLU A 141 17.98 5.56 -0.83
CA GLU A 141 18.15 5.12 0.56
C GLU A 141 16.97 5.57 1.43
N GLY A 142 16.40 6.75 1.12
CA GLY A 142 15.21 7.28 1.80
C GLY A 142 13.99 6.36 1.77
N ASN A 143 13.88 5.43 0.80
CA ASN A 143 12.78 4.47 0.72
C ASN A 143 12.89 3.32 1.75
N PHE A 144 14.04 3.18 2.40
CA PHE A 144 14.31 2.12 3.39
C PHE A 144 14.36 2.64 4.82
N LYS A 145 14.07 3.94 5.02
CA LYS A 145 13.99 4.52 6.35
C LYS A 145 12.92 3.81 7.17
N LYS A 146 13.34 3.40 8.37
CA LYS A 146 12.44 2.93 9.43
C LYS A 146 11.58 4.08 9.91
N ARG A 147 10.64 3.71 10.77
CA ARG A 147 9.57 4.57 11.18
C ARG A 147 9.34 4.49 12.72
N ASP A 148 8.97 5.57 13.41
CA ASP A 148 8.83 5.81 14.86
C ASP A 148 7.49 5.35 15.48
N ALA A 149 7.56 4.94 16.76
CA ALA A 149 6.46 4.32 17.53
C ALA A 149 5.26 5.16 17.81
N THR A 150 5.48 6.45 17.79
CA THR A 150 4.50 7.41 18.25
C THR A 150 3.45 7.71 17.18
N VAL A 151 3.68 7.31 15.92
CA VAL A 151 2.80 7.69 14.80
C VAL A 151 2.10 6.50 14.16
N VAL A 152 2.60 5.29 14.34
CA VAL A 152 2.01 4.09 13.73
C VAL A 152 2.11 2.83 14.61
N SER A 153 1.04 2.03 14.58
CA SER A 153 0.90 0.73 15.25
C SER A 153 1.09 -0.45 14.29
N ASP A 154 1.68 -1.53 14.79
CA ASP A 154 1.63 -2.86 14.14
C ASP A 154 0.36 -3.64 14.54
N PHE A 155 -0.54 -3.02 15.31
CA PHE A 155 -1.79 -3.61 15.80
C PHE A 155 -1.59 -4.97 16.51
N ASP A 156 -0.49 -5.10 17.24
CA ASP A 156 -0.05 -6.31 17.95
C ASP A 156 0.12 -7.55 17.05
N THR A 157 0.46 -7.34 15.76
CA THR A 157 0.74 -8.42 14.81
C THR A 157 2.24 -8.61 14.57
N GLU A 158 2.63 -9.84 14.20
CA GLU A 158 4.01 -10.17 13.85
C GLU A 158 4.46 -9.55 12.51
N TYR A 159 5.77 -9.54 12.27
CA TYR A 159 6.31 -9.12 10.99
C TYR A 159 5.91 -10.07 9.87
N ASP A 160 5.33 -9.52 8.81
CA ASP A 160 4.77 -10.30 7.72
C ASP A 160 5.60 -10.20 6.43
N TYR A 161 6.47 -11.17 6.20
CA TYR A 161 7.24 -11.29 4.95
C TYR A 161 6.34 -11.41 3.71
N GLY A 162 5.11 -11.92 3.87
CA GLY A 162 4.14 -12.14 2.79
C GLY A 162 3.24 -10.95 2.51
N SER A 163 3.40 -9.85 3.25
CA SER A 163 2.57 -8.65 3.09
C SER A 163 2.65 -8.14 1.66
N VAL A 164 1.50 -7.79 1.08
CA VAL A 164 1.44 -7.14 -0.22
C VAL A 164 2.16 -5.78 -0.19
N LEU A 165 2.30 -5.19 0.99
CA LEU A 165 3.02 -3.94 1.27
C LEU A 165 4.52 -4.12 1.46
N HIS A 166 5.04 -5.35 1.43
CA HIS A 166 6.47 -5.59 1.52
C HIS A 166 7.15 -5.30 0.17
N TYR A 167 8.34 -4.68 0.20
CA TYR A 167 9.21 -4.57 -0.95
C TYR A 167 9.80 -5.92 -1.36
N SER A 168 10.10 -6.08 -2.65
CA SER A 168 10.84 -7.24 -3.13
C SER A 168 12.30 -7.18 -2.70
N ALA A 169 12.98 -8.33 -2.70
CA ALA A 169 14.37 -8.45 -2.33
C ALA A 169 15.30 -7.50 -3.13
N LYS A 170 14.96 -7.22 -4.39
CA LYS A 170 15.75 -6.39 -5.32
C LYS A 170 15.24 -4.96 -5.47
N ALA A 171 14.35 -4.50 -4.59
CA ALA A 171 13.79 -3.15 -4.68
C ALA A 171 14.90 -2.10 -4.72
N PHE A 172 14.87 -1.20 -5.71
CA PHE A 172 15.88 -0.16 -5.90
C PHE A 172 17.34 -0.65 -6.00
N SER A 173 17.58 -1.90 -6.38
CA SER A 173 18.93 -2.45 -6.57
C SER A 173 19.66 -1.77 -7.73
N LYS A 174 20.94 -1.43 -7.55
CA LYS A 174 21.81 -0.84 -8.59
C LYS A 174 22.61 -1.87 -9.38
N ASN A 175 22.81 -3.06 -8.82
CA ASN A 175 23.68 -4.12 -9.34
C ASN A 175 22.94 -5.44 -9.58
N GLY A 176 21.64 -5.51 -9.32
CA GLY A 176 20.84 -6.73 -9.48
C GLY A 176 20.92 -7.67 -8.28
N GLU A 177 21.69 -7.32 -7.25
CA GLU A 177 21.76 -8.02 -5.97
C GLU A 177 20.63 -7.56 -5.03
N ASP A 178 20.37 -8.34 -3.99
CA ASP A 178 19.32 -8.07 -3.04
C ASP A 178 19.66 -6.84 -2.16
N THR A 179 18.70 -5.93 -2.01
CA THR A 179 18.72 -4.79 -1.09
C THR A 179 18.03 -5.10 0.23
N ILE A 180 17.15 -6.11 0.25
CA ILE A 180 16.46 -6.59 1.46
C ILE A 180 16.71 -8.10 1.60
N ILE A 181 17.34 -8.48 2.71
CA ILE A 181 17.73 -9.88 2.99
C ILE A 181 16.96 -10.36 4.22
N PRO A 182 16.04 -11.34 4.10
CA PRO A 182 15.37 -11.93 5.25
C PRO A 182 16.34 -12.62 6.21
N LEU A 183 16.20 -12.37 7.51
CA LEU A 183 17.02 -13.01 8.56
C LEU A 183 16.55 -14.42 8.92
N LYS A 184 15.28 -14.74 8.67
CA LYS A 184 14.71 -16.06 8.89
C LYS A 184 14.54 -16.76 7.55
N VAL A 185 14.92 -18.04 7.49
CA VAL A 185 14.54 -18.91 6.38
C VAL A 185 13.02 -19.04 6.41
N THR A 186 12.38 -18.62 5.32
CA THR A 186 10.94 -18.70 5.15
C THR A 186 10.65 -19.13 3.72
N ASP A 187 9.62 -19.95 3.52
CA ASP A 187 9.10 -20.28 2.18
C ASP A 187 8.39 -19.09 1.53
N THR A 188 8.25 -17.97 2.27
CA THR A 188 7.56 -16.76 1.83
C THR A 188 8.50 -15.87 1.02
N VAL A 189 8.18 -15.66 -0.25
CA VAL A 189 8.89 -14.72 -1.12
C VAL A 189 8.43 -13.29 -0.82
N ILE A 190 9.33 -12.47 -0.30
CA ILE A 190 9.07 -11.04 -0.07
C ILE A 190 8.77 -10.30 -1.38
N GLY A 191 7.85 -9.35 -1.33
CA GLY A 191 7.49 -8.53 -2.49
C GLY A 191 6.47 -9.15 -3.44
N GLN A 192 5.70 -10.12 -2.97
CA GLN A 192 4.57 -10.65 -3.72
C GLN A 192 3.55 -9.54 -4.08
N ARG A 193 2.88 -9.70 -5.22
CA ARG A 193 1.80 -8.82 -5.72
C ARG A 193 0.59 -9.63 -6.20
N LEU A 194 0.29 -10.72 -5.50
CA LEU A 194 -0.87 -11.58 -5.73
C LEU A 194 -2.12 -11.08 -5.00
N GLY A 195 -1.99 -10.66 -3.75
CA GLY A 195 -3.11 -10.18 -2.93
C GLY A 195 -2.72 -9.93 -1.48
N MET A 196 -3.68 -9.49 -0.65
CA MET A 196 -3.46 -9.24 0.78
C MET A 196 -3.08 -10.53 1.51
N SER A 197 -2.09 -10.46 2.40
CA SER A 197 -1.83 -11.54 3.35
C SER A 197 -2.91 -11.59 4.44
N ARG A 198 -2.90 -12.63 5.27
CA ARG A 198 -3.78 -12.68 6.44
C ARG A 198 -3.51 -11.51 7.39
N THR A 199 -2.24 -11.18 7.62
CA THR A 199 -1.83 -10.08 8.49
C THR A 199 -2.23 -8.72 7.93
N ASP A 200 -2.16 -8.51 6.61
CA ASP A 200 -2.66 -7.28 5.97
C ASP A 200 -4.16 -7.09 6.26
N ILE A 201 -4.95 -8.18 6.14
CA ILE A 201 -6.40 -8.18 6.40
C ILE A 201 -6.68 -7.89 7.87
N ASP A 202 -5.99 -8.57 8.79
CA ASP A 202 -6.22 -8.40 10.23
C ASP A 202 -5.84 -6.97 10.66
N LYS A 203 -4.72 -6.42 10.19
CA LYS A 203 -4.33 -5.02 10.43
C LYS A 203 -5.36 -4.03 9.90
N LEU A 204 -5.85 -4.22 8.67
CA LEU A 204 -6.90 -3.36 8.09
C LEU A 204 -8.17 -3.37 8.95
N ASN A 205 -8.63 -4.55 9.35
CA ASN A 205 -9.84 -4.71 10.14
C ASN A 205 -9.71 -4.13 11.55
N VAL A 206 -8.55 -4.30 12.21
CA VAL A 206 -8.29 -3.67 13.50
C VAL A 206 -8.24 -2.14 13.36
N MET A 207 -7.52 -1.63 12.36
CA MET A 207 -7.40 -0.18 12.11
C MET A 207 -8.76 0.47 11.86
N TYR A 208 -9.62 -0.15 11.06
CA TYR A 208 -10.95 0.41 10.73
C TYR A 208 -12.08 -0.08 11.64
N LYS A 209 -11.73 -0.76 12.75
CA LYS A 209 -12.67 -1.29 13.75
C LYS A 209 -13.82 -2.07 13.11
N CYS A 210 -13.48 -2.91 12.13
CA CYS A 210 -14.48 -3.65 11.38
C CYS A 210 -15.23 -4.63 12.29
N PRO A 211 -16.55 -4.81 12.08
CA PRO A 211 -17.32 -5.80 12.82
C PRO A 211 -16.74 -7.19 12.61
N ILE A 212 -16.67 -7.98 13.68
CA ILE A 212 -16.33 -9.40 13.57
C ILE A 212 -17.41 -10.05 12.71
N LYS A 213 -17.04 -10.55 11.52
CA LYS A 213 -17.91 -11.41 10.72
C LYS A 213 -17.97 -12.76 11.46
N ILE A 214 -19.01 -12.96 12.27
CA ILE A 214 -19.33 -14.24 12.93
C ILE A 214 -19.86 -15.22 11.88
#